data_AF-A0AAJ3R0P7-F1
#
_entry.id   AF-A0AAJ3R0P7-F1
#
_cell.length_a   1.000
_cell.length_b   1.000
_cell.length_c   1.000
_cell.angle_alpha   90.00
_cell.angle_beta   90.00
_cell.angle_gamma   90.00
#
_symmetry.space_group_name_H-M   'P 1'
#
loop_
_entity.id
_entity.type
_entity.pdbx_description
1 polymer ?
#
loop_
_entity_poly.entity_id
_entity_poly.type
_entity_poly.pdbx_seq_one_letter_code
_entity_poly.pdbx_strand_id
1 'polypeptide(L)'
;MRSFSSHILMAAAIAIAWPVLAKDTLMIELPSGDGARSVGIISANEEVEASGPAAITVGDDGTVYILDQNNGRVLAVDGERSQADPEILPLPENTAPEDLAVVHNELYLWSDGIVPLERSTGADGRSQTLRAIDGGDADDYTRSVFASMGSVPPGPLNSIVDEIGRSTSRPQARPPVVQYVPSRGLGDIVAEVSAANDKAEILLRRASSEENFLSLQLTGENRIGTVELLDIDTTGRPYALVELVPAERPERTGMLVVRFTPNGVLERVYDLPIEAGTVFSRRFVAIGPRGDVLFLRSQESRAQVLKLEGREPGRKLAVARPAKPSIAAKPGKLPKVAILPKSRGDVIERAIGFETLNWLVTPAAYGKDPGPACVNMNRLRRPFYLIGKRGQTVKGVPYCWGCKTPLEDFTNGVIDGQTAGNVCTKSAPQTNILGVDCSGFVSEAWGLKMHVSTRAIPGITRRLADPWSLQPGDALNRPGSHVMLFMRFTDDRKVEVMEATPNACKGRVCRNTYSLGSLLLRGYQPVRFKGLDG
;
A
#
# COMPACT_ATOMS: atom_id res chain seq x y z
N MET A 1 39.20 62.45 -44.08
CA MET A 1 39.04 61.02 -44.43
C MET A 1 39.11 60.18 -43.16
N ARG A 2 37.96 59.70 -42.67
CA ARG A 2 37.82 58.52 -41.81
C ARG A 2 36.34 58.16 -41.76
N SER A 3 36.02 57.03 -42.40
CA SER A 3 34.69 56.42 -42.51
C SER A 3 34.26 55.86 -41.17
N PHE A 4 33.05 56.20 -40.71
CA PHE A 4 32.37 55.50 -39.62
C PHE A 4 31.16 54.76 -40.20
N SER A 5 31.32 53.45 -40.37
CA SER A 5 30.23 52.53 -40.69
C SER A 5 29.41 52.27 -39.43
N SER A 6 28.13 52.63 -39.43
CA SER A 6 27.19 52.31 -38.36
C SER A 6 26.53 50.96 -38.65
N HIS A 7 26.94 49.92 -37.93
CA HIS A 7 26.25 48.63 -37.95
C HIS A 7 25.04 48.67 -37.01
N ILE A 8 23.85 48.48 -37.57
CA ILE A 8 22.60 48.26 -36.86
C ILE A 8 22.63 46.83 -36.30
N LEU A 9 22.67 46.69 -34.97
CA LEU A 9 22.49 45.42 -34.27
C LEU A 9 20.99 45.14 -34.12
N MET A 10 20.46 44.22 -34.93
CA MET A 10 19.14 43.62 -34.74
C MET A 10 19.22 42.63 -33.57
N ALA A 11 18.62 42.96 -32.43
CA ALA A 11 18.44 42.02 -31.33
C ALA A 11 17.28 41.07 -31.66
N ALA A 12 17.59 39.83 -32.03
CA ALA A 12 16.61 38.76 -32.14
C ALA A 12 16.19 38.31 -30.73
N ALA A 13 14.96 38.64 -30.32
CA ALA A 13 14.36 38.11 -29.12
C ALA A 13 14.02 36.63 -29.33
N ILE A 14 14.85 35.73 -28.81
CA ILE A 14 14.54 34.30 -28.74
C ILE A 14 13.49 34.14 -27.64
N ALA A 15 12.23 33.97 -28.03
CA ALA A 15 11.17 33.53 -27.13
C ALA A 15 11.48 32.08 -26.72
N ILE A 16 11.99 31.90 -25.50
CA ILE A 16 12.11 30.59 -24.87
C ILE A 16 10.69 30.15 -24.52
N ALA A 17 10.05 29.42 -25.43
CA ALA A 17 8.82 28.72 -25.14
C ALA A 17 9.13 27.62 -24.12
N TRP A 18 8.78 27.84 -22.85
CA TRP A 18 8.75 26.73 -21.90
C TRP A 18 7.69 25.73 -22.35
N PRO A 19 7.98 24.41 -22.36
CA PRO A 19 6.95 23.43 -22.63
C PRO A 19 5.87 23.58 -21.55
N VAL A 20 4.66 23.92 -21.99
CA VAL A 20 3.47 23.84 -21.15
C VAL A 20 3.32 22.36 -20.82
N LEU A 21 3.66 21.98 -19.59
CA LEU A 21 3.32 20.65 -19.06
C LEU A 21 1.79 20.53 -19.15
N ALA A 22 1.31 19.56 -19.93
CA ALA A 22 -0.11 19.23 -19.94
C ALA A 22 -0.54 18.89 -18.51
N LYS A 23 -1.63 19.49 -18.06
CA LYS A 23 -2.10 19.41 -16.68
C LYS A 23 -3.06 18.22 -16.55
N ASP A 24 -2.85 17.38 -15.53
CA ASP A 24 -3.78 16.28 -15.21
C ASP A 24 -5.23 16.77 -15.13
N THR A 25 -6.14 15.95 -15.65
CA THR A 25 -7.57 16.28 -15.69
C THR A 25 -8.28 15.66 -14.50
N LEU A 26 -8.99 16.47 -13.72
CA LEU A 26 -9.88 15.97 -12.68
C LEU A 26 -11.10 15.31 -13.32
N MET A 27 -11.27 14.01 -13.09
CA MET A 27 -12.37 13.22 -13.67
C MET A 27 -13.52 13.04 -12.67
N ILE A 28 -13.20 12.65 -11.43
CA ILE A 28 -14.17 12.42 -10.36
C ILE A 28 -13.68 13.14 -9.10
N GLU A 29 -14.58 13.84 -8.40
CA GLU A 29 -14.32 14.40 -7.08
C GLU A 29 -15.41 13.95 -6.10
N LEU A 30 -14.97 13.44 -4.95
CA LEU A 30 -15.80 12.87 -3.89
C LEU A 30 -15.39 13.51 -2.56
N PRO A 31 -16.18 14.42 -1.97
CA PRO A 31 -15.93 14.90 -0.61
C PRO A 31 -15.98 13.76 0.43
N SER A 32 -15.42 14.02 1.61
CA SER A 32 -15.59 13.14 2.77
C SER A 32 -17.08 13.11 3.20
N GLY A 33 -17.62 11.91 3.40
CA GLY A 33 -19.01 11.69 3.82
C GLY A 33 -19.52 10.29 3.49
N ASP A 34 -20.82 10.06 3.75
CA ASP A 34 -21.53 8.78 3.54
C ASP A 34 -22.64 8.84 2.46
N GLY A 35 -22.94 10.04 1.93
CA GLY A 35 -23.87 10.25 0.81
C GLY A 35 -23.42 9.64 -0.52
N ALA A 36 -24.29 9.69 -1.54
CA ALA A 36 -24.07 8.99 -2.82
C ALA A 36 -22.80 9.42 -3.57
N ARG A 37 -22.47 10.72 -3.56
CA ARG A 37 -21.25 11.28 -4.15
C ARG A 37 -20.21 11.69 -3.11
N SER A 38 -20.00 10.86 -2.09
CA SER A 38 -18.95 11.07 -1.10
C SER A 38 -18.28 9.75 -0.73
N VAL A 39 -17.14 9.82 -0.05
CA VAL A 39 -16.41 8.64 0.43
C VAL A 39 -16.05 8.76 1.89
N GLY A 40 -15.95 7.63 2.58
CA GLY A 40 -15.57 7.60 3.98
C GLY A 40 -14.09 7.91 4.12
N ILE A 41 -13.76 9.00 4.82
CA ILE A 41 -12.38 9.37 5.13
C ILE A 41 -12.25 9.52 6.64
N ILE A 42 -11.31 8.78 7.22
CA ILE A 42 -10.97 8.84 8.64
C ILE A 42 -9.63 9.56 8.75
N SER A 43 -9.62 10.71 9.42
CA SER A 43 -8.39 11.50 9.63
C SER A 43 -7.36 10.72 10.44
N ALA A 44 -6.07 11.04 10.22
CA ALA A 44 -4.99 10.50 11.02
C ALA A 44 -5.09 11.00 12.48
N ASN A 45 -4.50 10.24 13.40
CA ASN A 45 -4.26 10.68 14.76
C ASN A 45 -2.84 10.26 15.20
N GLU A 46 -2.48 10.52 16.45
CA GLU A 46 -1.17 10.08 16.96
C GLU A 46 -1.08 8.55 16.97
N GLU A 47 -0.07 7.99 16.30
CA GLU A 47 0.13 6.53 16.17
C GLU A 47 -0.98 5.78 15.38
N VAL A 48 -1.78 6.50 14.56
CA VAL A 48 -2.72 5.89 13.57
C VAL A 48 -2.70 6.65 12.26
N GLU A 49 -2.61 5.93 11.14
CA GLU A 49 -2.72 6.51 9.81
C GLU A 49 -4.16 6.86 9.41
N ALA A 50 -4.29 7.89 8.57
CA ALA A 50 -5.55 8.21 7.91
C ALA A 50 -6.01 7.05 7.02
N SER A 51 -7.33 6.89 6.88
CA SER A 51 -7.96 5.92 5.99
C SER A 51 -8.88 6.62 5.01
N GLY A 52 -8.96 6.10 3.80
CA GLY A 52 -9.86 6.56 2.74
C GLY A 52 -10.29 5.39 1.87
N PRO A 53 -10.73 5.65 0.63
CA PRO A 53 -10.96 4.61 -0.36
C PRO A 53 -9.73 3.72 -0.54
N ALA A 54 -9.95 2.41 -0.61
CA ALA A 54 -8.88 1.41 -0.55
C ALA A 54 -8.33 1.04 -1.94
N ALA A 55 -9.17 1.14 -2.97
CA ALA A 55 -8.81 0.73 -4.31
C ALA A 55 -9.57 1.52 -5.39
N ILE A 56 -8.93 1.63 -6.56
CA ILE A 56 -9.57 1.99 -7.84
C ILE A 56 -9.31 0.89 -8.86
N THR A 57 -10.32 0.53 -9.65
CA THR A 57 -10.18 -0.34 -10.82
C THR A 57 -11.17 0.10 -11.91
N VAL A 58 -10.99 -0.41 -13.12
CA VAL A 58 -11.80 -0.04 -14.30
C VAL A 58 -12.27 -1.31 -14.99
N GLY A 59 -13.55 -1.38 -15.37
CA GLY A 59 -14.12 -2.45 -16.19
C GLY A 59 -13.87 -2.24 -17.69
N ASP A 60 -14.11 -3.27 -18.50
CA ASP A 60 -13.91 -3.20 -19.95
C ASP A 60 -14.90 -2.25 -20.64
N ASP A 61 -16.05 -2.03 -20.01
CA ASP A 61 -17.06 -1.04 -20.39
C ASP A 61 -16.66 0.41 -20.06
N GLY A 62 -15.53 0.62 -19.38
CA GLY A 62 -15.07 1.93 -18.91
C GLY A 62 -15.67 2.37 -17.57
N THR A 63 -16.43 1.52 -16.89
CA THR A 63 -16.93 1.81 -15.53
C THR A 63 -15.77 1.86 -14.55
N VAL A 64 -15.65 2.95 -13.79
CA VAL A 64 -14.66 3.14 -12.74
C VAL A 64 -15.25 2.70 -11.40
N TYR A 65 -14.62 1.71 -10.79
CA TYR A 65 -14.99 1.20 -9.47
C TYR A 65 -14.06 1.76 -8.40
N ILE A 66 -14.63 2.35 -7.35
CA ILE A 66 -13.90 2.89 -6.19
C ILE A 66 -14.34 2.13 -4.95
N LEU A 67 -13.40 1.47 -4.27
CA LEU A 67 -13.67 0.74 -3.03
C LEU A 67 -13.70 1.71 -1.84
N ASP A 68 -14.90 2.06 -1.38
CA ASP A 68 -15.15 2.90 -0.21
C ASP A 68 -15.32 2.01 1.04
N GLN A 69 -14.22 1.36 1.44
CA GLN A 69 -14.20 0.39 2.54
C GLN A 69 -14.75 0.96 3.87
N ASN A 70 -14.54 2.26 4.11
CA ASN A 70 -14.95 2.91 5.35
C ASN A 70 -16.48 3.06 5.44
N ASN A 71 -17.18 3.13 4.30
CA ASN A 71 -18.64 3.12 4.22
C ASN A 71 -19.21 1.75 3.80
N GLY A 72 -18.38 0.71 3.65
CA GLY A 72 -18.86 -0.64 3.33
C GLY A 72 -19.48 -0.79 1.94
N ARG A 73 -18.96 -0.09 0.93
CA ARG A 73 -19.54 -0.09 -0.43
C ARG A 73 -18.49 0.07 -1.54
N VAL A 74 -18.89 -0.23 -2.76
CA VAL A 74 -18.20 0.15 -4.00
C VAL A 74 -19.03 1.22 -4.71
N LEU A 75 -18.38 2.28 -5.17
CA LEU A 75 -18.99 3.26 -6.07
C LEU A 75 -18.63 2.88 -7.51
N ALA A 76 -19.63 2.64 -8.35
CA ALA A 76 -19.46 2.39 -9.78
C ALA A 76 -19.85 3.66 -10.56
N VAL A 77 -18.87 4.27 -11.21
CA VAL A 77 -19.02 5.54 -11.95
C VAL A 77 -18.79 5.27 -13.43
N ASP A 78 -19.75 5.64 -14.28
CA ASP A 78 -19.57 5.64 -15.73
C ASP A 78 -18.44 6.63 -16.10
N GLY A 79 -17.35 6.13 -16.70
CA GLY A 79 -16.18 6.93 -17.06
C GLY A 79 -16.47 8.07 -18.03
N GLU A 80 -17.40 7.87 -18.98
CA GLU A 80 -17.80 8.89 -19.96
C GLU A 80 -18.76 9.92 -19.35
N ARG A 81 -19.48 9.54 -18.29
CA ARG A 81 -20.41 10.38 -17.54
C ARG A 81 -19.97 10.54 -16.09
N SER A 82 -18.69 10.84 -15.87
CA SER A 82 -18.04 10.90 -14.54
C SER A 82 -18.67 11.87 -13.52
N GLN A 83 -19.47 12.83 -13.98
CA GLN A 83 -20.21 13.76 -13.14
C GLN A 83 -21.61 13.25 -12.72
N ALA A 84 -22.13 12.21 -13.37
CA ALA A 84 -23.42 11.60 -13.02
C ALA A 84 -23.32 10.84 -11.69
N ASP A 85 -24.44 10.69 -10.98
CA ASP A 85 -24.46 9.95 -9.72
C ASP A 85 -23.95 8.52 -9.90
N PRO A 86 -23.04 8.05 -9.02
CA PRO A 86 -22.55 6.68 -9.08
C PRO A 86 -23.67 5.71 -8.74
N GLU A 87 -23.60 4.53 -9.33
CA GLU A 87 -24.29 3.37 -8.78
C GLU A 87 -23.58 2.97 -7.47
N ILE A 88 -24.36 2.83 -6.41
CA ILE A 88 -23.87 2.41 -5.10
C ILE A 88 -24.08 0.90 -4.97
N LEU A 89 -22.98 0.18 -4.74
CA LEU A 89 -22.95 -1.26 -4.61
C LEU A 89 -22.50 -1.64 -3.19
N PRO A 90 -23.43 -1.88 -2.24
CA PRO A 90 -23.08 -2.32 -0.89
C PRO A 90 -22.25 -3.60 -0.90
N LEU A 91 -21.22 -3.67 -0.04
CA LEU A 91 -20.38 -4.85 0.15
C LEU A 91 -21.11 -5.94 0.95
N PRO A 92 -20.68 -7.20 0.84
CA PRO A 92 -21.18 -8.26 1.70
C PRO A 92 -20.96 -7.93 3.19
N GLU A 93 -21.93 -8.29 4.03
CA GLU A 93 -21.84 -8.05 5.48
C GLU A 93 -20.57 -8.67 6.09
N ASN A 94 -20.04 -8.01 7.12
CA ASN A 94 -18.84 -8.46 7.85
C ASN A 94 -17.59 -8.64 6.97
N THR A 95 -17.50 -7.92 5.85
CA THR A 95 -16.28 -7.79 5.05
C THR A 95 -15.56 -6.45 5.32
N ALA A 96 -14.23 -6.50 5.37
CA ALA A 96 -13.37 -5.32 5.42
C ALA A 96 -12.29 -5.49 4.34
N PRO A 97 -12.67 -5.32 3.06
CA PRO A 97 -11.74 -5.52 1.96
C PRO A 97 -10.72 -4.39 1.89
N GLU A 98 -9.50 -4.74 1.49
CA GLU A 98 -8.37 -3.81 1.40
C GLU A 98 -7.99 -3.53 -0.06
N ASP A 99 -8.51 -4.31 -1.00
CA ASP A 99 -8.28 -4.16 -2.44
C ASP A 99 -9.51 -4.63 -3.24
N LEU A 100 -9.62 -4.15 -4.48
CA LEU A 100 -10.68 -4.45 -5.43
C LEU A 100 -10.08 -4.51 -6.84
N ALA A 101 -10.46 -5.51 -7.62
CA ALA A 101 -10.03 -5.66 -9.00
C ALA A 101 -11.17 -6.16 -9.89
N VAL A 102 -11.17 -5.72 -11.15
CA VAL A 102 -11.93 -6.36 -12.22
C VAL A 102 -10.96 -7.24 -13.02
N VAL A 103 -11.31 -8.52 -13.17
CA VAL A 103 -10.53 -9.51 -13.92
C VAL A 103 -11.50 -10.29 -14.79
N HIS A 104 -11.22 -10.37 -16.09
CA HIS A 104 -12.12 -11.00 -17.08
C HIS A 104 -13.59 -10.57 -16.97
N ASN A 105 -13.81 -9.27 -16.75
CA ASN A 105 -15.12 -8.63 -16.56
C ASN A 105 -15.91 -9.09 -15.31
N GLU A 106 -15.25 -9.75 -14.36
CA GLU A 106 -15.79 -10.12 -13.06
C GLU A 106 -15.14 -9.30 -11.94
N LEU A 107 -15.90 -9.04 -10.87
CA LEU A 107 -15.44 -8.22 -9.76
C LEU A 107 -14.95 -9.10 -8.61
N TYR A 108 -13.77 -8.78 -8.08
CA TYR A 108 -13.14 -9.50 -6.98
C TYR A 108 -12.75 -8.53 -5.87
N LEU A 109 -12.87 -8.95 -4.62
CA LEU A 109 -12.30 -8.24 -3.46
C LEU A 109 -11.16 -9.04 -2.82
N TRP A 110 -10.27 -8.33 -2.15
CA TRP A 110 -9.27 -8.91 -1.24
C TRP A 110 -9.69 -8.69 0.21
N SER A 111 -9.97 -9.77 0.93
CA SER A 111 -10.25 -9.74 2.37
C SER A 111 -9.71 -11.01 3.04
N ASP A 112 -8.41 -11.02 3.37
CA ASP A 112 -7.67 -12.22 3.84
C ASP A 112 -7.58 -13.34 2.78
N GLY A 113 -7.84 -13.00 1.52
CA GLY A 113 -7.98 -13.91 0.39
C GLY A 113 -8.82 -13.26 -0.70
N ILE A 114 -8.82 -13.85 -1.88
CA ILE A 114 -9.59 -13.39 -3.04
C ILE A 114 -11.02 -13.91 -2.89
N VAL A 115 -11.99 -13.01 -3.04
CA VAL A 115 -13.42 -13.35 -2.99
C VAL A 115 -14.09 -12.84 -4.26
N PRO A 116 -14.65 -13.73 -5.10
CA PRO A 116 -15.44 -13.32 -6.25
C PRO A 116 -16.78 -12.71 -5.80
N LEU A 117 -17.23 -11.71 -6.56
CA LEU A 117 -18.46 -10.98 -6.28
C LEU A 117 -19.43 -11.07 -7.46
N GLU A 118 -20.68 -11.37 -7.16
CA GLU A 118 -21.79 -11.23 -8.10
C GLU A 118 -22.63 -10.01 -7.74
N ARG A 119 -23.18 -9.35 -8.76
CA ARG A 119 -24.25 -8.37 -8.55
C ARG A 119 -25.54 -9.11 -8.24
N SER A 120 -26.23 -8.69 -7.18
CA SER A 120 -27.52 -9.22 -6.78
C SER A 120 -28.55 -8.11 -6.73
N THR A 121 -29.76 -8.39 -7.25
CA THR A 121 -30.86 -7.42 -7.18
C THR A 121 -31.54 -7.52 -5.82
N GLY A 122 -31.64 -6.40 -5.12
CA GLY A 122 -32.28 -6.33 -3.82
C GLY A 122 -33.78 -6.63 -3.87
N ALA A 123 -34.38 -6.83 -2.70
CA ALA A 123 -35.79 -7.21 -2.57
C ALA A 123 -36.78 -6.17 -3.13
N ASP A 124 -36.34 -4.92 -3.33
CA ASP A 124 -37.11 -3.84 -3.94
C ASP A 124 -37.15 -3.91 -5.48
N GLY A 125 -36.41 -4.86 -6.08
CA GLY A 125 -36.32 -5.06 -7.53
C GLY A 125 -35.55 -3.95 -8.27
N ARG A 126 -34.91 -3.03 -7.55
CA ARG A 126 -34.24 -1.84 -8.13
C ARG A 126 -32.82 -1.65 -7.61
N SER A 127 -32.60 -1.87 -6.32
CA SER A 127 -31.27 -1.78 -5.72
C SER A 127 -30.38 -2.93 -6.19
N GLN A 128 -29.09 -2.65 -6.35
CA GLN A 128 -28.07 -3.65 -6.61
C GLN A 128 -27.14 -3.75 -5.41
N THR A 129 -26.72 -4.95 -5.06
CA THR A 129 -25.73 -5.24 -4.01
C THR A 129 -24.66 -6.18 -4.53
N LEU A 130 -23.53 -6.24 -3.81
CA LEU A 130 -22.49 -7.22 -4.09
C LEU A 130 -22.64 -8.37 -3.10
N ARG A 131 -22.69 -9.59 -3.64
CA ARG A 131 -22.71 -10.82 -2.86
C ARG A 131 -21.43 -11.59 -3.11
N ALA A 132 -20.82 -12.06 -2.03
CA ALA A 132 -19.72 -13.02 -2.11
C ALA A 132 -20.26 -14.37 -2.58
N ILE A 133 -19.62 -14.94 -3.60
CA ILE A 133 -19.93 -16.28 -4.11
C ILE A 133 -18.77 -17.22 -3.86
N ASP A 134 -19.08 -18.51 -3.79
CA ASP A 134 -18.07 -19.55 -3.77
C ASP A 134 -17.59 -19.78 -5.21
N GLY A 135 -16.40 -19.28 -5.53
CA GLY A 135 -15.78 -19.40 -6.85
C GLY A 135 -14.64 -20.41 -6.89
N GLY A 136 -14.44 -21.20 -5.84
CA GLY A 136 -13.24 -22.02 -5.68
C GLY A 136 -11.96 -21.18 -5.56
N ASP A 137 -10.81 -21.80 -5.86
CA ASP A 137 -9.53 -21.09 -5.87
C ASP A 137 -9.47 -20.15 -7.07
N ALA A 138 -9.16 -18.87 -6.83
CA ALA A 138 -8.92 -17.89 -7.88
C ALA A 138 -7.87 -18.41 -8.88
N ASP A 139 -7.91 -17.99 -10.14
CA ASP A 139 -6.88 -18.36 -11.11
C ASP A 139 -5.57 -17.57 -10.91
N ASP A 140 -4.54 -17.91 -11.69
CA ASP A 140 -3.24 -17.25 -11.61
C ASP A 140 -3.28 -15.78 -12.04
N TYR A 141 -4.18 -15.42 -12.96
CA TYR A 141 -4.36 -14.04 -13.44
C TYR A 141 -4.95 -13.17 -12.34
N THR A 142 -6.01 -13.63 -11.69
CA THR A 142 -6.67 -12.95 -10.58
C THR A 142 -5.70 -12.81 -9.41
N ARG A 143 -4.98 -13.88 -9.05
CA ARG A 143 -3.91 -13.82 -8.04
C ARG A 143 -2.84 -12.78 -8.39
N SER A 144 -2.36 -12.78 -9.62
CA SER A 144 -1.32 -11.86 -10.08
C SER A 144 -1.78 -10.39 -10.06
N VAL A 145 -3.03 -10.11 -10.47
CA VAL A 145 -3.60 -8.75 -10.42
C VAL A 145 -3.65 -8.20 -8.99
N PHE A 146 -4.05 -9.01 -8.00
CA PHE A 146 -3.97 -8.61 -6.59
C PHE A 146 -2.52 -8.49 -6.11
N ALA A 147 -1.65 -9.43 -6.51
CA ALA A 147 -0.24 -9.43 -6.14
C ALA A 147 0.52 -8.20 -6.63
N SER A 148 0.15 -7.62 -7.79
CA SER A 148 0.79 -6.42 -8.34
C SER A 148 0.80 -5.24 -7.37
N MET A 149 -0.24 -5.11 -6.54
CA MET A 149 -0.37 -4.06 -5.52
C MET A 149 -0.05 -4.55 -4.10
N GLY A 150 0.48 -5.78 -3.97
CA GLY A 150 0.91 -6.39 -2.71
C GLY A 150 -0.18 -7.20 -2.01
N SER A 151 -1.40 -7.28 -2.54
CA SER A 151 -2.52 -8.04 -1.96
C SER A 151 -2.27 -9.55 -2.15
N VAL A 152 -1.40 -10.09 -1.31
CA VAL A 152 -0.96 -11.49 -1.33
C VAL A 152 -1.06 -12.08 0.07
N PRO A 153 -1.24 -13.41 0.19
CA PRO A 153 -1.06 -14.07 1.47
C PRO A 153 0.38 -13.86 1.97
N PRO A 154 0.60 -13.77 3.28
CA PRO A 154 1.95 -13.71 3.83
C PRO A 154 2.81 -14.89 3.36
N GLY A 155 4.11 -14.65 3.16
CA GLY A 155 5.04 -15.72 2.79
C GLY A 155 5.16 -16.81 3.86
N PRO A 156 5.75 -17.97 3.55
CA PRO A 156 5.92 -19.02 4.54
C PRO A 156 6.96 -18.58 5.59
N LEU A 157 6.72 -18.88 6.87
CA LEU A 157 7.55 -18.38 7.99
C LEU A 157 9.02 -18.82 7.91
N ASN A 158 9.27 -20.03 7.38
CA ASN A 158 10.64 -20.54 7.18
C ASN A 158 11.47 -19.66 6.24
N SER A 159 10.86 -19.02 5.24
CA SER A 159 11.57 -18.13 4.32
C SER A 159 12.15 -16.90 5.02
N ILE A 160 11.52 -16.44 6.12
CA ILE A 160 12.02 -15.32 6.94
C ILE A 160 13.24 -15.78 7.74
N VAL A 161 13.20 -16.99 8.30
CA VAL A 161 14.34 -17.58 9.02
C VAL A 161 15.52 -17.80 8.07
N ASP A 162 15.26 -18.29 6.86
CA ASP A 162 16.28 -18.41 5.82
C ASP A 162 16.88 -17.04 5.47
N GLU A 163 16.06 -15.98 5.39
CA GLU A 163 16.53 -14.62 5.11
C GLU A 163 17.45 -14.08 6.21
N ILE A 164 17.17 -14.40 7.48
CA ILE A 164 18.09 -14.11 8.60
C ILE A 164 19.44 -14.77 8.36
N GLY A 165 19.44 -16.07 7.98
CA GLY A 165 20.66 -16.80 7.63
C GLY A 165 21.40 -16.20 6.43
N ARG A 166 20.67 -15.86 5.36
CA ARG A 166 21.23 -15.29 4.11
C ARG A 166 21.78 -13.89 4.26
N SER A 167 21.25 -13.08 5.19
CA SER A 167 21.72 -11.71 5.46
C SER A 167 23.21 -11.62 5.86
N THR A 168 23.85 -12.77 6.12
CA THR A 168 25.28 -12.93 6.38
C THR A 168 26.14 -13.24 5.14
N SER A 169 25.52 -13.40 3.96
CA SER A 169 26.17 -13.85 2.71
C SER A 169 25.90 -12.91 1.53
N ARG A 170 26.74 -12.97 0.47
CA ARG A 170 26.67 -12.05 -0.70
C ARG A 170 25.28 -12.07 -1.38
N PRO A 171 24.77 -10.92 -1.86
CA PRO A 171 23.47 -10.87 -2.52
C PRO A 171 23.50 -11.67 -3.83
N GLN A 172 22.66 -12.70 -3.91
CA GLN A 172 22.44 -13.49 -5.12
C GLN A 172 21.67 -12.65 -6.17
N ALA A 173 21.93 -12.88 -7.46
CA ALA A 173 21.06 -12.37 -8.51
C ALA A 173 19.65 -12.93 -8.28
N ARG A 174 18.64 -12.05 -8.22
CA ARG A 174 17.26 -12.49 -8.02
C ARG A 174 16.74 -13.13 -9.30
N PRO A 175 15.98 -14.22 -9.20
CA PRO A 175 15.34 -14.81 -10.37
C PRO A 175 14.36 -13.81 -10.99
N PRO A 176 14.06 -13.96 -12.29
CA PRO A 176 12.95 -13.26 -12.91
C PRO A 176 11.64 -13.58 -12.20
N VAL A 177 10.73 -12.60 -12.15
CA VAL A 177 9.40 -12.74 -11.56
C VAL A 177 8.38 -12.91 -12.68
N VAL A 178 7.56 -13.95 -12.57
CA VAL A 178 6.47 -14.19 -13.51
C VAL A 178 5.21 -13.45 -13.05
N GLN A 179 4.64 -12.64 -13.93
CA GLN A 179 3.38 -11.93 -13.75
C GLN A 179 2.37 -12.42 -14.80
N TYR A 180 1.15 -12.71 -14.35
CA TYR A 180 0.02 -13.04 -15.22
C TYR A 180 -0.86 -11.81 -15.37
N VAL A 181 -1.10 -11.38 -16.61
CA VAL A 181 -1.82 -10.14 -16.91
C VAL A 181 -3.00 -10.45 -17.84
N PRO A 182 -4.25 -10.30 -17.35
CA PRO A 182 -5.45 -10.47 -18.15
C PRO A 182 -5.63 -9.22 -19.02
N SER A 183 -4.89 -9.15 -20.13
CA SER A 183 -4.81 -7.94 -20.93
C SER A 183 -6.03 -7.74 -21.83
N ARG A 184 -6.42 -6.48 -22.03
CA ARG A 184 -7.58 -6.15 -22.88
C ARG A 184 -7.31 -6.26 -24.37
N GLY A 185 -6.07 -6.00 -24.80
CA GLY A 185 -5.72 -5.98 -26.22
C GLY A 185 -5.24 -7.30 -26.80
N LEU A 186 -4.53 -8.10 -26.02
CA LEU A 186 -3.84 -9.30 -26.52
C LEU A 186 -4.30 -10.60 -25.85
N GLY A 187 -5.33 -10.53 -25.00
CA GLY A 187 -5.80 -11.64 -24.17
C GLY A 187 -4.85 -11.88 -23.00
N ASP A 188 -4.82 -13.11 -22.51
CA ASP A 188 -3.98 -13.46 -21.37
C ASP A 188 -2.48 -13.47 -21.72
N ILE A 189 -1.72 -12.70 -20.94
CA ILE A 189 -0.28 -12.50 -21.12
C ILE A 189 0.47 -13.02 -19.90
N VAL A 190 1.60 -13.66 -20.16
CA VAL A 190 2.60 -13.97 -19.15
C VAL A 190 3.80 -13.05 -19.38
N ALA A 191 4.18 -12.32 -18.34
CA ALA A 191 5.29 -11.39 -18.34
C ALA A 191 6.38 -11.88 -17.40
N GLU A 192 7.58 -12.10 -17.92
CA GLU A 192 8.76 -12.39 -17.11
C GLU A 192 9.55 -11.09 -16.87
N VAL A 193 9.63 -10.68 -15.61
CA VAL A 193 10.22 -9.40 -15.20
C VAL A 193 11.55 -9.64 -14.51
N SER A 194 12.61 -9.08 -15.09
CA SER A 194 13.94 -9.07 -14.51
C SER A 194 14.36 -7.64 -14.20
N ALA A 195 14.74 -7.36 -12.96
CA ALA A 195 15.26 -6.05 -12.56
C ALA A 195 16.63 -6.19 -11.89
N ALA A 196 17.58 -5.34 -12.29
CA ALA A 196 18.93 -5.29 -11.76
C ALA A 196 19.44 -3.84 -11.75
N ASN A 197 19.77 -3.32 -10.56
CA ASN A 197 20.21 -1.93 -10.38
C ASN A 197 19.29 -0.94 -11.09
N ASP A 198 19.78 -0.21 -12.08
CA ASP A 198 19.05 0.81 -12.85
C ASP A 198 18.40 0.26 -14.13
N LYS A 199 18.39 -1.06 -14.36
CA LYS A 199 17.81 -1.68 -15.55
C LYS A 199 16.72 -2.68 -15.19
N ALA A 200 15.72 -2.77 -16.06
CA ALA A 200 14.74 -3.83 -16.02
C ALA A 200 14.33 -4.25 -17.44
N GLU A 201 13.95 -5.52 -17.57
CA GLU A 201 13.42 -6.12 -18.78
C GLU A 201 12.10 -6.81 -18.45
N ILE A 202 11.13 -6.70 -19.36
CA ILE A 202 9.86 -7.43 -19.31
C ILE A 202 9.76 -8.22 -20.62
N LEU A 203 9.81 -9.54 -20.53
CA LEU A 203 9.59 -10.44 -21.66
C LEU A 203 8.12 -10.86 -21.68
N LEU A 204 7.42 -10.61 -22.78
CA LEU A 204 6.00 -10.92 -22.94
C LEU A 204 5.80 -12.13 -23.84
N ARG A 205 5.00 -13.07 -23.36
CA ARG A 205 4.45 -14.17 -24.16
C ARG A 205 2.94 -14.29 -23.95
N ARG A 206 2.26 -14.86 -24.93
CA ARG A 206 0.83 -15.21 -24.80
C ARG A 206 0.71 -16.44 -23.91
N ALA A 207 -0.38 -16.56 -23.15
CA ALA A 207 -0.65 -17.75 -22.34
C ALA A 207 -0.60 -19.07 -23.14
N SER A 208 -1.01 -19.01 -24.41
CA SER A 208 -1.03 -20.15 -25.33
C SER A 208 0.31 -20.43 -26.04
N SER A 209 1.38 -19.72 -25.70
CA SER A 209 2.68 -19.82 -26.37
C SER A 209 3.84 -19.79 -25.38
N GLU A 210 4.90 -20.53 -25.71
CA GLU A 210 6.19 -20.48 -25.03
C GLU A 210 7.14 -19.44 -25.65
N GLU A 211 6.80 -18.90 -26.83
CA GLU A 211 7.62 -17.90 -27.51
C GLU A 211 7.30 -16.48 -27.02
N ASN A 212 8.36 -15.76 -26.63
CA ASN A 212 8.28 -14.33 -26.34
C ASN A 212 8.08 -13.55 -27.64
N PHE A 213 7.06 -12.70 -27.70
CA PHE A 213 6.77 -11.87 -28.87
C PHE A 213 7.22 -10.41 -28.69
N LEU A 214 7.47 -9.98 -27.44
CA LEU A 214 7.89 -8.61 -27.15
C LEU A 214 8.85 -8.56 -25.95
N SER A 215 9.88 -7.72 -26.04
CA SER A 215 10.78 -7.38 -24.93
C SER A 215 10.69 -5.88 -24.67
N LEU A 216 10.37 -5.51 -23.43
CA LEU A 216 10.28 -4.12 -22.99
C LEU A 216 11.51 -3.78 -22.14
N GLN A 217 12.28 -2.80 -22.58
CA GLN A 217 13.52 -2.40 -21.93
C GLN A 217 13.33 -1.11 -21.14
N LEU A 218 13.78 -1.11 -19.88
CA LEU A 218 13.73 0.03 -18.99
C LEU A 218 15.12 0.36 -18.46
N THR A 219 15.46 1.65 -18.47
CA THR A 219 16.67 2.16 -17.83
C THR A 219 16.31 3.38 -17.00
N GLY A 220 16.46 3.28 -15.68
CA GLY A 220 16.27 4.36 -14.73
C GLY A 220 17.53 5.21 -14.55
N GLU A 221 17.35 6.45 -14.09
CA GLU A 221 18.43 7.26 -13.53
C GLU A 221 18.90 6.72 -12.19
N ASN A 222 18.00 6.04 -11.48
CA ASN A 222 18.20 5.48 -10.16
C ASN A 222 17.89 3.98 -10.17
N ARG A 223 18.20 3.31 -9.07
CA ARG A 223 17.89 1.89 -8.89
C ARG A 223 16.38 1.66 -9.03
N ILE A 224 16.02 0.74 -9.92
CA ILE A 224 14.66 0.25 -10.12
C ILE A 224 14.32 -0.68 -8.96
N GLY A 225 13.20 -0.37 -8.30
CA GLY A 225 12.58 -1.21 -7.28
C GLY A 225 11.75 -2.29 -7.92
N THR A 226 10.44 -2.17 -7.80
CA THR A 226 9.46 -3.07 -8.41
C THR A 226 9.05 -2.57 -9.81
N VAL A 227 8.73 -3.51 -10.70
CA VAL A 227 8.13 -3.27 -12.02
C VAL A 227 6.92 -4.19 -12.14
N GLU A 228 5.74 -3.63 -12.37
CA GLU A 228 4.48 -4.37 -12.52
C GLU A 228 3.86 -4.05 -13.87
N LEU A 229 3.66 -5.06 -14.72
CA LEU A 229 2.85 -4.88 -15.91
C LEU A 229 1.37 -4.74 -15.48
N LEU A 230 0.79 -3.58 -15.74
CA LEU A 230 -0.57 -3.24 -15.30
C LEU A 230 -1.64 -3.73 -16.28
N ASP A 231 -1.41 -3.51 -17.57
CA ASP A 231 -2.34 -3.87 -18.64
C ASP A 231 -1.65 -3.78 -20.02
N ILE A 232 -2.26 -4.36 -21.04
CA ILE A 232 -2.08 -4.03 -22.45
C ILE A 232 -3.43 -3.58 -22.98
N ASP A 233 -3.53 -2.29 -23.33
CA ASP A 233 -4.81 -1.72 -23.76
C ASP A 233 -5.32 -2.34 -25.08
N THR A 234 -6.56 -2.02 -25.45
CA THR A 234 -7.22 -2.53 -26.67
C THR A 234 -6.47 -2.22 -27.98
N THR A 235 -5.50 -1.31 -27.96
CA THR A 235 -4.64 -0.97 -29.12
C THR A 235 -3.30 -1.70 -29.11
N GLY A 236 -3.07 -2.58 -28.14
CA GLY A 236 -1.85 -3.37 -28.01
C GLY A 236 -0.71 -2.64 -27.31
N ARG A 237 -0.96 -1.51 -26.61
CA ARG A 237 0.08 -0.75 -25.90
C ARG A 237 0.25 -1.27 -24.47
N PRO A 238 1.45 -1.74 -24.08
CA PRO A 238 1.73 -2.14 -22.70
C PRO A 238 1.87 -0.95 -21.75
N TYR A 239 1.40 -1.13 -20.51
CA TYR A 239 1.55 -0.16 -19.41
C TYR A 239 2.20 -0.84 -18.21
N ALA A 240 3.24 -0.24 -17.64
CA ALA A 240 3.90 -0.77 -16.45
C ALA A 240 4.02 0.29 -15.35
N LEU A 241 3.77 -0.10 -14.10
CA LEU A 241 4.14 0.68 -12.91
C LEU A 241 5.60 0.41 -12.60
N VAL A 242 6.40 1.47 -12.44
CA VAL A 242 7.83 1.39 -12.17
C VAL A 242 8.17 2.21 -10.94
N GLU A 243 8.93 1.60 -10.04
CA GLU A 243 9.50 2.29 -8.88
C GLU A 243 10.96 2.64 -9.10
N LEU A 244 11.31 3.87 -8.80
CA LEU A 244 12.69 4.32 -8.73
C LEU A 244 13.02 4.58 -7.26
N VAL A 245 13.88 3.76 -6.67
CA VAL A 245 14.29 3.82 -5.26
C VAL A 245 15.83 3.88 -5.18
N PRO A 246 16.41 5.08 -5.28
CA PRO A 246 17.86 5.27 -5.21
C PRO A 246 18.40 4.87 -3.82
N ALA A 247 19.45 4.05 -3.80
CA ALA A 247 20.09 3.60 -2.56
C ALA A 247 20.68 4.77 -1.74
N GLU A 248 21.41 5.68 -2.38
CA GLU A 248 22.10 6.77 -1.68
C GLU A 248 21.27 8.05 -1.52
N ARG A 249 20.14 8.14 -2.24
CA ARG A 249 19.28 9.33 -2.29
C ARG A 249 17.81 8.95 -2.15
N PRO A 250 17.40 8.28 -1.05
CA PRO A 250 16.04 7.77 -0.89
C PRO A 250 14.96 8.87 -0.94
N GLU A 251 15.31 10.13 -0.72
CA GLU A 251 14.42 11.29 -0.91
C GLU A 251 14.03 11.52 -2.38
N ARG A 252 14.79 10.99 -3.33
CA ARG A 252 14.49 11.00 -4.77
C ARG A 252 13.63 9.81 -5.20
N THR A 253 13.15 9.01 -4.25
CA THR A 253 12.23 7.90 -4.54
C THR A 253 10.96 8.41 -5.22
N GLY A 254 10.49 7.70 -6.23
CA GLY A 254 9.20 7.96 -6.85
C GLY A 254 8.67 6.78 -7.65
N MET A 255 7.43 6.93 -8.10
CA MET A 255 6.68 5.92 -8.83
C MET A 255 6.10 6.56 -10.08
N LEU A 256 6.14 5.84 -11.19
CA LEU A 256 5.71 6.28 -12.50
C LEU A 256 4.90 5.17 -13.16
N VAL A 257 3.96 5.52 -14.01
CA VAL A 257 3.45 4.60 -15.03
C VAL A 257 4.17 4.91 -16.34
N VAL A 258 4.58 3.88 -17.06
CA VAL A 258 5.17 4.00 -18.38
C VAL A 258 4.28 3.30 -19.40
N ARG A 259 4.17 3.88 -20.58
CA ARG A 259 3.46 3.29 -21.73
C ARG A 259 4.43 3.04 -22.86
N PHE A 260 4.30 1.88 -23.49
CA PHE A 260 5.07 1.51 -24.67
C PHE A 260 4.18 1.50 -25.91
N THR A 261 4.78 1.70 -27.07
CA THR A 261 4.17 1.39 -28.35
C THR A 261 3.91 -0.13 -28.46
N PRO A 262 3.04 -0.59 -29.39
CA PRO A 262 2.82 -2.03 -29.60
C PRO A 262 4.08 -2.81 -29.98
N ASN A 263 5.11 -2.12 -30.49
CA ASN A 263 6.40 -2.71 -30.85
C ASN A 263 7.45 -2.63 -29.70
N GLY A 264 7.03 -2.23 -28.50
CA GLY A 264 7.88 -2.23 -27.30
C GLY A 264 8.80 -1.02 -27.11
N VAL A 265 8.68 0.01 -27.95
CA VAL A 265 9.40 1.28 -27.74
C VAL A 265 8.69 2.08 -26.66
N LEU A 266 9.43 2.56 -25.65
CA LEU A 266 8.90 3.46 -24.61
C LEU A 266 8.37 4.74 -25.26
N GLU A 267 7.07 5.00 -25.08
CA GLU A 267 6.35 6.09 -25.76
C GLU A 267 6.03 7.24 -24.80
N ARG A 268 5.64 6.95 -23.56
CA ARG A 268 5.16 7.99 -22.63
C ARG A 268 5.40 7.62 -21.17
N VAL A 269 5.63 8.63 -20.33
CA VAL A 269 5.81 8.51 -18.89
C VAL A 269 4.77 9.35 -18.17
N TYR A 270 4.10 8.77 -17.18
CA TYR A 270 3.07 9.41 -16.35
C TYR A 270 3.61 9.49 -14.91
N ASP A 271 3.84 10.70 -14.44
CA ASP A 271 4.25 10.92 -13.04
C ASP A 271 3.03 10.82 -12.13
N LEU A 272 3.16 10.09 -11.01
CA LEU A 272 2.07 9.98 -10.05
C LEU A 272 2.09 11.19 -9.11
N PRO A 273 0.99 11.97 -9.01
CA PRO A 273 0.94 13.20 -8.21
C PRO A 273 0.78 12.90 -6.71
N ILE A 274 1.80 12.27 -6.14
CA ILE A 274 1.87 11.88 -4.74
C ILE A 274 2.42 13.05 -3.92
N GLU A 275 1.58 13.59 -3.05
CA GLU A 275 1.86 14.79 -2.27
C GLU A 275 2.03 14.48 -0.78
N ALA A 276 2.46 15.49 -0.01
CA ALA A 276 2.48 15.35 1.45
C ALA A 276 1.02 15.33 1.94
N GLY A 277 0.69 14.41 2.85
CA GLY A 277 -0.68 14.26 3.35
C GLY A 277 -1.60 13.44 2.45
N THR A 278 -1.09 12.80 1.39
CA THR A 278 -1.84 11.79 0.64
C THR A 278 -2.25 10.65 1.58
N VAL A 279 -3.54 10.33 1.59
CA VAL A 279 -4.09 9.12 2.19
C VAL A 279 -3.92 8.01 1.16
N PHE A 280 -3.09 7.01 1.46
CA PHE A 280 -2.72 6.00 0.48
C PHE A 280 -3.76 4.88 0.40
N SER A 281 -4.18 4.59 -0.82
CA SER A 281 -4.96 3.41 -1.19
C SER A 281 -4.01 2.25 -1.49
N ARG A 282 -4.48 1.01 -1.31
CA ARG A 282 -3.75 -0.20 -1.71
C ARG A 282 -3.52 -0.22 -3.22
N ARG A 283 -4.59 0.01 -3.98
CA ARG A 283 -4.58 0.16 -5.44
C ARG A 283 -4.94 1.58 -5.80
N PHE A 284 -3.99 2.32 -6.33
CA PHE A 284 -4.11 3.76 -6.57
C PHE A 284 -3.97 4.14 -8.05
N VAL A 285 -3.72 3.17 -8.94
CA VAL A 285 -3.66 3.35 -10.39
C VAL A 285 -4.55 2.31 -11.07
N ALA A 286 -5.24 2.73 -12.13
CA ALA A 286 -5.93 1.83 -13.05
C ALA A 286 -5.72 2.29 -14.50
N ILE A 287 -5.68 1.33 -15.43
CA ILE A 287 -5.65 1.58 -16.86
C ILE A 287 -7.05 1.36 -17.42
N GLY A 288 -7.59 2.35 -18.12
CA GLY A 288 -8.87 2.25 -18.82
C GLY A 288 -8.75 1.54 -20.17
N PRO A 289 -9.85 1.04 -20.75
CA PRO A 289 -9.83 0.25 -21.98
C PRO A 289 -9.24 0.98 -23.20
N ARG A 290 -9.31 2.33 -23.22
CA ARG A 290 -8.72 3.18 -24.27
C ARG A 290 -7.28 3.64 -23.97
N GLY A 291 -6.68 3.16 -22.88
CA GLY A 291 -5.33 3.55 -22.45
C GLY A 291 -5.28 4.81 -21.57
N ASP A 292 -6.43 5.20 -20.98
CA ASP A 292 -6.48 6.27 -20.00
C ASP A 292 -5.80 5.82 -18.70
N VAL A 293 -4.79 6.56 -18.23
CA VAL A 293 -4.12 6.28 -16.95
C VAL A 293 -4.83 7.05 -15.84
N LEU A 294 -5.53 6.32 -14.96
CA LEU A 294 -6.28 6.91 -13.86
C LEU A 294 -5.51 6.78 -12.54
N PHE A 295 -5.51 7.83 -11.74
CA PHE A 295 -4.89 7.87 -10.42
C PHE A 295 -5.90 8.28 -9.35
N LEU A 296 -6.03 7.46 -8.31
CA LEU A 296 -6.84 7.75 -7.14
C LEU A 296 -6.02 8.54 -6.12
N ARG A 297 -6.34 9.83 -5.99
CA ARG A 297 -5.75 10.74 -5.01
C ARG A 297 -6.71 10.95 -3.84
N SER A 298 -6.30 10.55 -2.64
CA SER A 298 -7.08 10.81 -1.42
C SER A 298 -6.34 11.77 -0.48
N GLN A 299 -7.11 12.67 0.14
CA GLN A 299 -6.68 13.66 1.13
C GLN A 299 -7.69 13.65 2.29
N GLU A 300 -7.41 14.32 3.42
CA GLU A 300 -8.28 14.26 4.61
C GLU A 300 -9.73 14.70 4.38
N SER A 301 -10.00 15.54 3.38
CA SER A 301 -11.34 16.08 3.11
C SER A 301 -12.01 15.58 1.83
N ARG A 302 -11.30 14.84 0.97
CA ARG A 302 -11.81 14.40 -0.35
C ARG A 302 -10.97 13.28 -0.96
N ALA A 303 -11.59 12.52 -1.85
CA ALA A 303 -10.92 11.67 -2.83
C ALA A 303 -11.20 12.17 -4.25
N GLN A 304 -10.23 12.00 -5.14
CA GLN A 304 -10.31 12.43 -6.53
C GLN A 304 -9.74 11.34 -7.43
N VAL A 305 -10.38 11.13 -8.58
CA VAL A 305 -9.82 10.34 -9.68
C VAL A 305 -9.31 11.32 -10.72
N LEU A 306 -8.01 11.27 -10.99
CA LEU A 306 -7.34 12.07 -12.01
C LEU A 306 -7.07 11.21 -13.23
N LYS A 307 -7.35 11.74 -14.42
CA LYS A 307 -6.79 11.24 -15.66
C LYS A 307 -5.44 11.94 -15.87
N LEU A 308 -4.37 11.14 -15.83
CA LEU A 308 -3.00 11.66 -15.90
C LEU A 308 -2.61 11.98 -17.34
N GLU A 309 -1.96 13.13 -17.51
CA GLU A 309 -1.34 13.49 -18.78
C GLU A 309 0.14 13.08 -18.76
N GLY A 310 0.51 12.21 -19.69
CA GLY A 310 1.87 11.73 -19.77
C GLY A 310 2.79 12.66 -20.56
N ARG A 311 4.05 12.69 -20.20
CA ARG A 311 5.12 13.41 -20.88
C ARG A 311 5.98 12.48 -21.74
N GLU A 312 6.72 13.09 -22.66
CA GLU A 312 7.72 12.38 -23.45
C GLU A 312 8.80 11.76 -22.54
N PRO A 313 9.27 10.54 -22.87
CA PRO A 313 10.31 9.87 -22.11
C PRO A 313 11.67 10.58 -22.29
N GLY A 314 12.44 10.66 -21.20
CA GLY A 314 13.85 11.03 -21.26
C GLY A 314 14.73 9.84 -21.69
N ARG A 315 16.03 10.08 -21.85
CA ARG A 315 17.02 9.01 -22.13
C ARG A 315 17.05 7.93 -21.04
N LYS A 316 16.80 8.33 -19.80
CA LYS A 316 16.61 7.46 -18.63
C LYS A 316 15.32 7.85 -17.94
N LEU A 317 14.65 6.87 -17.34
CA LEU A 317 13.48 7.11 -16.51
C LEU A 317 13.87 7.86 -15.24
N ALA A 318 13.18 8.97 -15.00
CA ALA A 318 13.36 9.82 -13.84
C ALA A 318 11.99 10.28 -13.35
N VAL A 319 11.87 10.53 -12.06
CA VAL A 319 10.68 11.15 -11.47
C VAL A 319 10.74 12.65 -11.72
N ALA A 320 9.69 13.24 -12.27
CA ALA A 320 9.61 14.70 -12.35
C ALA A 320 9.36 15.26 -10.94
N ARG A 321 10.34 15.94 -10.35
CA ARG A 321 10.18 16.56 -9.02
C ARG A 321 10.79 17.94 -8.88
N PRO A 322 10.03 18.93 -8.39
CA PRO A 322 10.60 20.06 -7.69
C PRO A 322 11.08 19.63 -6.29
N ALA A 323 12.17 20.23 -5.81
CA ALA A 323 12.77 19.93 -4.50
C ALA A 323 11.76 20.17 -3.38
N LYS A 324 11.46 19.15 -2.55
CA LYS A 324 10.70 19.33 -1.31
C LYS A 324 11.64 19.54 -0.12
N PRO A 325 11.30 20.43 0.82
CA PRO A 325 12.07 20.61 2.04
C PRO A 325 11.94 19.37 2.95
N SER A 326 13.05 19.00 3.58
CA SER A 326 13.09 18.04 4.68
C SER A 326 12.31 18.60 5.87
N ILE A 327 11.14 18.03 6.17
CA ILE A 327 10.48 18.30 7.45
C ILE A 327 11.19 17.42 8.49
N ALA A 328 12.11 18.02 9.23
CA ALA A 328 12.69 17.39 10.41
C ALA A 328 11.58 17.24 11.46
N ALA A 329 11.17 16.01 11.76
CA ALA A 329 10.34 15.74 12.92
C ALA A 329 11.07 16.25 14.17
N LYS A 330 10.39 17.05 15.01
CA LYS A 330 10.96 17.45 16.30
C LYS A 330 11.23 16.18 17.11
N PRO A 331 12.45 15.98 17.64
CA PRO A 331 12.74 14.81 18.47
C PRO A 331 11.77 14.77 19.65
N GLY A 332 11.10 13.63 19.84
CA GLY A 332 10.42 13.38 21.11
C GLY A 332 11.44 13.33 22.25
N LYS A 333 10.97 13.42 23.51
CA LYS A 333 11.85 13.17 24.67
C LYS A 333 12.54 11.83 24.49
N LEU A 334 13.87 11.84 24.50
CA LEU A 334 14.67 10.62 24.46
C LEU A 334 14.36 9.79 25.70
N PRO A 335 13.77 8.59 25.55
CA PRO A 335 13.51 7.76 26.70
C PRO A 335 14.85 7.19 27.22
N LYS A 336 15.04 7.19 28.54
CA LYS A 336 16.14 6.45 29.18
C LYS A 336 15.78 4.97 29.16
N VAL A 337 15.99 4.31 28.02
CA VAL A 337 15.72 2.87 27.82
C VAL A 337 17.03 2.10 27.94
N ALA A 338 17.05 1.05 28.75
CA ALA A 338 18.12 0.06 28.70
C ALA A 338 18.00 -0.71 27.38
N ILE A 339 18.95 -0.51 26.48
CA ILE A 339 19.05 -1.28 25.22
C ILE A 339 19.89 -2.52 25.54
N LEU A 340 19.25 -3.68 25.55
CA LEU A 340 19.93 -4.96 25.68
C LEU A 340 20.22 -5.53 24.28
N PRO A 341 21.37 -6.18 24.07
CA PRO A 341 21.63 -6.93 22.84
C PRO A 341 20.53 -7.97 22.59
N LYS A 342 20.12 -8.11 21.33
CA LYS A 342 19.11 -9.06 20.87
C LYS A 342 19.54 -9.70 19.57
N SER A 343 19.25 -10.98 19.41
CA SER A 343 19.40 -11.64 18.12
C SER A 343 18.23 -11.25 17.20
N ARG A 344 18.46 -11.24 15.88
CA ARG A 344 17.36 -11.09 14.90
C ARG A 344 16.35 -12.23 15.02
N GLY A 345 16.82 -13.44 15.31
CA GLY A 345 15.97 -14.61 15.54
C GLY A 345 14.97 -14.37 16.66
N ASP A 346 15.43 -13.87 17.81
CA ASP A 346 14.56 -13.59 18.97
C ASP A 346 13.48 -12.57 18.63
N VAL A 347 13.85 -11.51 17.89
CA VAL A 347 12.91 -10.44 17.48
C VAL A 347 11.83 -11.00 16.56
N ILE A 348 12.23 -11.80 15.57
CA ILE A 348 11.31 -12.39 14.60
C ILE A 348 10.44 -13.47 15.23
N GLU A 349 10.99 -14.34 16.08
CA GLU A 349 10.23 -15.37 16.80
C GLU A 349 9.15 -14.74 17.68
N ARG A 350 9.51 -13.70 18.43
CA ARG A 350 8.54 -12.96 19.25
C ARG A 350 7.47 -12.31 18.40
N ALA A 351 7.83 -11.67 17.28
CA ALA A 351 6.88 -11.08 16.35
C ALA A 351 5.89 -12.12 15.79
N ILE A 352 6.38 -13.28 15.33
CA ILE A 352 5.55 -14.40 14.86
C ILE A 352 4.55 -14.82 15.95
N GLY A 353 4.98 -14.89 17.20
CA GLY A 353 4.10 -15.21 18.33
C GLY A 353 2.86 -14.31 18.42
N PHE A 354 2.98 -13.00 18.14
CA PHE A 354 1.85 -12.07 18.11
C PHE A 354 0.88 -12.33 16.95
N GLU A 355 1.39 -12.70 15.76
CA GLU A 355 0.55 -13.01 14.60
C GLU A 355 -0.14 -14.38 14.75
N THR A 356 0.55 -15.38 15.32
CA THR A 356 0.09 -16.78 15.32
C THR A 356 -0.67 -17.19 16.57
N LEU A 357 -0.78 -16.32 17.59
CA LEU A 357 -1.49 -16.63 18.82
C LEU A 357 -2.96 -16.96 18.52
N ASN A 358 -3.38 -18.18 18.86
CA ASN A 358 -4.79 -18.58 18.83
C ASN A 358 -5.39 -18.45 20.22
N TRP A 359 -6.56 -17.82 20.32
CA TRP A 359 -7.24 -17.59 21.60
C TRP A 359 -8.76 -17.57 21.45
N LEU A 360 -9.48 -17.93 22.51
CA LEU A 360 -10.94 -17.95 22.55
C LEU A 360 -11.49 -16.56 22.87
N VAL A 361 -12.39 -16.05 22.03
CA VAL A 361 -13.08 -14.79 22.28
C VAL A 361 -14.17 -14.99 23.33
N THR A 362 -13.81 -14.85 24.61
CA THR A 362 -14.75 -14.96 25.74
C THR A 362 -15.77 -13.81 25.72
N PRO A 363 -16.93 -13.95 26.39
CA PRO A 363 -17.89 -12.84 26.52
C PRO A 363 -17.27 -11.57 27.11
N ALA A 364 -16.34 -11.71 28.05
CA ALA A 364 -15.64 -10.59 28.67
C ALA A 364 -14.64 -9.93 27.71
N ALA A 365 -13.86 -10.73 26.98
CA ALA A 365 -12.94 -10.25 25.94
C ALA A 365 -13.67 -9.56 24.78
N TYR A 366 -14.84 -10.07 24.39
CA TYR A 366 -15.70 -9.46 23.36
C TYR A 366 -16.21 -8.06 23.78
N GLY A 367 -16.40 -7.86 25.10
CA GLY A 367 -16.91 -6.63 25.67
C GLY A 367 -18.35 -6.31 25.25
N LYS A 368 -18.84 -5.13 25.65
CA LYS A 368 -20.12 -4.60 25.18
C LYS A 368 -19.98 -4.12 23.73
N ASP A 369 -21.08 -4.13 22.97
CA ASP A 369 -21.03 -3.66 21.60
C ASP A 369 -20.59 -2.19 21.53
N PRO A 370 -19.62 -1.88 20.66
CA PRO A 370 -19.18 -0.53 20.44
C PRO A 370 -20.36 0.28 19.88
N GLY A 371 -20.50 1.55 20.30
CA GLY A 371 -21.42 2.46 19.63
C GLY A 371 -21.05 2.64 18.15
N PRO A 372 -21.98 3.05 17.26
CA PRO A 372 -21.83 2.95 15.81
C PRO A 372 -20.75 3.83 15.17
N ALA A 373 -20.01 4.66 15.93
CA ALA A 373 -18.94 5.46 15.36
C ALA A 373 -17.88 5.90 16.40
N CYS A 374 -16.64 6.14 15.95
CA CYS A 374 -15.57 6.82 16.69
C CYS A 374 -15.82 8.33 16.83
N VAL A 375 -17.08 8.76 16.91
CA VAL A 375 -17.44 10.18 17.03
C VAL A 375 -16.96 10.69 18.38
N ASN A 376 -16.12 11.73 18.35
CA ASN A 376 -15.50 12.39 19.51
C ASN A 376 -14.57 11.51 20.35
N MET A 377 -14.08 10.37 19.82
CA MET A 377 -13.23 9.39 20.54
C MET A 377 -13.84 8.86 21.85
N ASN A 378 -15.13 9.12 22.15
CA ASN A 378 -15.71 8.85 23.46
C ASN A 378 -16.18 7.39 23.65
N ARG A 379 -16.05 6.52 22.65
CA ARG A 379 -16.52 5.13 22.71
C ARG A 379 -15.51 4.19 22.07
N LEU A 380 -15.30 3.06 22.75
CA LEU A 380 -14.51 1.94 22.27
C LEU A 380 -15.04 1.47 20.92
N ARG A 381 -14.23 1.42 19.86
CA ARG A 381 -14.54 0.66 18.64
C ARG A 381 -13.80 -0.68 18.67
N ARG A 382 -14.53 -1.78 18.52
CA ARG A 382 -13.98 -3.13 18.46
C ARG A 382 -13.17 -3.32 17.17
N PRO A 383 -12.02 -4.01 17.21
CA PRO A 383 -11.35 -4.52 16.01
C PRO A 383 -12.29 -5.26 15.08
N PHE A 384 -12.19 -5.00 13.77
CA PHE A 384 -13.11 -5.58 12.78
C PHE A 384 -13.07 -7.11 12.79
N TYR A 385 -11.88 -7.70 12.91
CA TYR A 385 -11.72 -9.17 12.90
C TYR A 385 -12.40 -9.90 14.09
N LEU A 386 -12.82 -9.17 15.13
CA LEU A 386 -13.53 -9.72 16.27
C LEU A 386 -15.06 -9.65 16.12
N ILE A 387 -15.58 -8.90 15.15
CA ILE A 387 -17.04 -8.74 14.97
C ILE A 387 -17.68 -10.11 14.69
N GLY A 388 -18.72 -10.45 15.47
CA GLY A 388 -19.43 -11.72 15.34
C GLY A 388 -18.64 -12.96 15.80
N LYS A 389 -17.47 -12.79 16.43
CA LYS A 389 -16.59 -13.91 16.85
C LYS A 389 -16.76 -14.36 18.30
N ARG A 390 -17.79 -13.88 19.02
CA ARG A 390 -18.04 -14.30 20.42
C ARG A 390 -18.16 -15.81 20.52
N GLY A 391 -17.37 -16.43 21.41
CA GLY A 391 -17.32 -17.88 21.60
C GLY A 391 -16.52 -18.65 20.55
N GLN A 392 -15.85 -17.97 19.62
CA GLN A 392 -15.01 -18.59 18.59
C GLN A 392 -13.52 -18.37 18.90
N THR A 393 -12.68 -19.28 18.41
CA THR A 393 -11.23 -19.08 18.41
C THR A 393 -10.84 -18.18 17.25
N VAL A 394 -10.01 -17.17 17.53
CA VAL A 394 -9.44 -16.28 16.52
C VAL A 394 -7.90 -16.33 16.58
N LYS A 395 -7.27 -15.90 15.49
CA LYS A 395 -5.82 -15.84 15.35
C LYS A 395 -5.33 -14.39 15.36
N GLY A 396 -4.23 -14.14 16.08
CA GLY A 396 -3.55 -12.86 16.16
C GLY A 396 -3.98 -12.03 17.37
N VAL A 397 -2.99 -11.34 17.96
CA VAL A 397 -3.20 -10.38 19.04
C VAL A 397 -3.93 -9.14 18.48
N PRO A 398 -4.99 -8.66 19.15
CA PRO A 398 -5.77 -7.51 18.71
C PRO A 398 -4.97 -6.20 18.77
N TYR A 399 -5.31 -5.31 17.83
CA TYR A 399 -4.90 -3.91 17.87
C TYR A 399 -5.54 -3.20 19.06
N CYS A 400 -4.75 -2.41 19.77
CA CYS A 400 -5.18 -1.66 20.94
C CYS A 400 -4.43 -0.32 20.97
N TRP A 401 -5.09 0.79 20.62
CA TRP A 401 -4.46 2.11 20.53
C TRP A 401 -3.89 2.56 21.89
N GLY A 402 -2.57 2.76 21.94
CA GLY A 402 -1.82 3.14 23.14
C GLY A 402 -1.39 1.97 24.02
N CYS A 403 -1.65 0.72 23.62
CA CYS A 403 -1.41 -0.45 24.46
C CYS A 403 -0.11 -1.17 24.11
N LYS A 404 0.42 -1.88 25.10
CA LYS A 404 1.58 -2.77 25.00
C LYS A 404 1.37 -3.95 25.95
N THR A 405 0.46 -4.86 25.62
CA THR A 405 0.32 -6.12 26.35
C THR A 405 1.47 -7.06 25.95
N PRO A 406 2.30 -7.52 26.91
CA PRO A 406 3.28 -8.56 26.64
C PRO A 406 2.61 -9.83 26.11
N LEU A 407 3.26 -10.52 25.16
CA LEU A 407 2.67 -11.70 24.52
C LEU A 407 2.28 -12.78 25.55
N GLU A 408 3.16 -13.01 26.51
CA GLU A 408 3.01 -13.98 27.59
C GLU A 408 1.82 -13.69 28.53
N ASP A 409 1.44 -12.41 28.67
CA ASP A 409 0.38 -11.99 29.59
C ASP A 409 -1.00 -11.98 28.92
N PHE A 410 -1.06 -11.99 27.58
CA PHE A 410 -2.29 -11.79 26.84
C PHE A 410 -3.35 -12.84 27.19
N THR A 411 -3.01 -14.12 27.14
CA THR A 411 -3.96 -15.21 27.40
C THR A 411 -4.48 -15.19 28.83
N ASN A 412 -3.61 -14.90 29.82
CA ASN A 412 -4.01 -14.78 31.22
C ASN A 412 -4.98 -13.61 31.41
N GLY A 413 -4.72 -12.46 30.77
CA GLY A 413 -5.65 -11.33 30.81
C GLY A 413 -7.04 -11.66 30.24
N VAL A 414 -7.11 -12.48 29.18
CA VAL A 414 -8.39 -12.93 28.61
C VAL A 414 -9.15 -13.82 29.60
N ILE A 415 -8.45 -14.70 30.30
CA ILE A 415 -8.99 -15.57 31.36
C ILE A 415 -9.49 -14.73 32.55
N ASP A 416 -8.75 -13.69 32.91
CA ASP A 416 -9.07 -12.75 33.98
C ASP A 416 -10.21 -11.76 33.62
N GLY A 417 -10.79 -11.90 32.43
CA GLY A 417 -11.98 -11.15 32.02
C GLY A 417 -11.71 -9.75 31.48
N GLN A 418 -10.48 -9.45 31.04
CA GLN A 418 -10.18 -8.17 30.38
C GLN A 418 -10.75 -8.11 28.95
N THR A 419 -11.03 -6.90 28.47
CA THR A 419 -11.53 -6.68 27.10
C THR A 419 -10.39 -6.75 26.08
N ALA A 420 -10.66 -7.26 24.87
CA ALA A 420 -9.66 -7.42 23.82
C ALA A 420 -9.79 -6.34 22.73
N GLY A 421 -8.74 -5.53 22.59
CA GLY A 421 -8.56 -4.57 21.51
C GLY A 421 -9.39 -3.29 21.60
N ASN A 422 -8.84 -2.22 21.00
CA ASN A 422 -9.53 -0.96 20.78
C ASN A 422 -8.99 -0.24 19.55
N VAL A 423 -9.88 0.13 18.64
CA VAL A 423 -9.53 0.90 17.45
C VAL A 423 -9.63 2.41 17.70
N CYS A 424 -10.48 2.84 18.62
CA CYS A 424 -10.55 4.23 19.08
C CYS A 424 -10.98 4.28 20.55
N THR A 425 -10.43 5.23 21.31
CA THR A 425 -10.76 5.48 22.73
C THR A 425 -10.45 6.94 23.09
N LYS A 426 -11.02 7.45 24.19
CA LYS A 426 -10.90 8.86 24.59
C LYS A 426 -9.53 9.20 25.17
N SER A 427 -8.88 8.19 25.75
CA SER A 427 -7.61 8.32 26.46
C SER A 427 -6.74 7.10 26.16
N ALA A 428 -5.53 7.32 25.66
CA ALA A 428 -4.47 6.32 25.60
C ALA A 428 -3.46 6.63 26.74
N PRO A 429 -2.93 5.63 27.47
CA PRO A 429 -3.20 4.19 27.37
C PRO A 429 -4.49 3.75 28.08
N GLN A 430 -5.05 2.60 27.69
CA GLN A 430 -6.14 1.92 28.39
C GLN A 430 -5.57 0.71 29.14
N THR A 431 -5.64 0.71 30.47
CA THR A 431 -4.98 -0.32 31.30
C THR A 431 -5.79 -1.61 31.45
N ASN A 432 -7.06 -1.61 31.05
CA ASN A 432 -7.98 -2.75 31.15
C ASN A 432 -8.33 -3.38 29.80
N ILE A 433 -7.58 -3.03 28.75
CA ILE A 433 -7.76 -3.53 27.39
C ILE A 433 -6.47 -4.21 26.94
N LEU A 434 -6.61 -5.43 26.47
CA LEU A 434 -5.52 -6.25 25.98
C LEU A 434 -5.25 -5.95 24.51
N GLY A 435 -3.98 -5.91 24.15
CA GLY A 435 -3.51 -5.82 22.77
C GLY A 435 -2.30 -4.92 22.63
N VAL A 436 -2.00 -4.56 21.40
CA VAL A 436 -0.84 -3.72 21.06
C VAL A 436 -1.22 -2.67 20.01
N ASP A 437 -0.67 -1.47 20.12
CA ASP A 437 -0.59 -0.56 18.97
C ASP A 437 0.63 -0.88 18.10
N CYS A 438 0.83 -0.13 17.02
CA CYS A 438 1.94 -0.36 16.10
C CYS A 438 3.31 -0.30 16.81
N SER A 439 3.51 0.72 17.64
CA SER A 439 4.76 0.95 18.37
C SER A 439 4.92 0.06 19.60
N GLY A 440 3.82 -0.35 20.22
CA GLY A 440 3.75 -1.36 21.28
C GLY A 440 4.14 -2.73 20.77
N PHE A 441 3.62 -3.12 19.62
CA PHE A 441 4.01 -4.35 18.93
C PHE A 441 5.52 -4.36 18.62
N VAL A 442 6.05 -3.30 17.99
CA VAL A 442 7.49 -3.24 17.66
C VAL A 442 8.36 -3.16 18.91
N SER A 443 7.91 -2.46 19.96
CA SER A 443 8.60 -2.44 21.27
C SER A 443 8.67 -3.83 21.89
N GLU A 444 7.58 -4.60 21.82
CA GLU A 444 7.54 -5.99 22.28
C GLU A 444 8.43 -6.89 21.45
N ALA A 445 8.39 -6.79 20.13
CA ALA A 445 9.26 -7.56 19.23
C ALA A 445 10.75 -7.31 19.54
N TRP A 446 11.15 -6.06 19.78
CA TRP A 446 12.51 -5.72 20.21
C TRP A 446 12.83 -6.07 21.68
N GLY A 447 11.88 -6.64 22.42
CA GLY A 447 12.05 -7.05 23.81
C GLY A 447 12.21 -5.87 24.78
N LEU A 448 11.66 -4.71 24.44
CA LEU A 448 11.72 -3.52 25.29
C LEU A 448 10.74 -3.66 26.46
N LYS A 449 11.20 -3.34 27.67
CA LYS A 449 10.36 -3.35 28.87
C LYS A 449 9.28 -2.27 28.83
N MET A 450 9.53 -1.15 28.16
CA MET A 450 8.61 -0.01 28.07
C MET A 450 8.07 0.19 26.66
N HIS A 451 6.93 0.86 26.57
CA HIS A 451 6.34 1.33 25.31
C HIS A 451 7.14 2.52 24.77
N VAL A 452 7.65 2.39 23.55
CA VAL A 452 8.39 3.44 22.85
C VAL A 452 7.60 3.87 21.62
N SER A 453 7.00 5.06 21.67
CA SER A 453 6.19 5.62 20.59
C SER A 453 6.99 5.87 19.31
N THR A 454 6.33 5.98 18.15
CA THR A 454 7.01 6.22 16.86
C THR A 454 7.87 7.49 16.84
N ARG A 455 7.51 8.52 17.62
CA ARG A 455 8.31 9.74 17.80
C ARG A 455 9.59 9.53 18.61
N ALA A 456 9.60 8.54 19.50
CA ALA A 456 10.73 8.23 20.37
C ALA A 456 11.66 7.14 19.79
N ILE A 457 11.17 6.32 18.85
CA ILE A 457 11.97 5.30 18.12
C ILE A 457 13.31 5.84 17.57
N PRO A 458 13.40 7.06 17.00
CA PRO A 458 14.68 7.60 16.54
C PRO A 458 15.77 7.70 17.62
N GLY A 459 15.40 7.75 18.91
CA GLY A 459 16.37 7.77 20.02
C GLY A 459 17.08 6.43 20.24
N ILE A 460 16.41 5.32 19.95
CA ILE A 460 16.89 3.95 20.20
C ILE A 460 17.29 3.20 18.93
N THR A 461 17.19 3.85 17.78
CA THR A 461 17.52 3.30 16.47
C THR A 461 18.59 4.14 15.77
N ARG A 462 19.15 3.60 14.69
CA ARG A 462 19.88 4.36 13.67
C ARG A 462 19.10 4.32 12.36
N ARG A 463 19.06 5.42 11.62
CA ARG A 463 18.48 5.45 10.28
C ARG A 463 19.41 4.73 9.30
N LEU A 464 18.85 3.88 8.44
CA LEU A 464 19.61 3.28 7.34
C LEU A 464 19.68 4.28 6.19
N ALA A 465 20.89 4.54 5.70
CA ALA A 465 21.11 5.42 4.54
C ALA A 465 20.59 4.76 3.26
N ASP A 466 20.89 3.47 3.09
CA ASP A 466 20.37 2.64 2.00
C ASP A 466 19.12 1.87 2.44
N PRO A 467 17.93 2.17 1.90
CA PRO A 467 16.71 1.40 2.17
C PRO A 467 16.84 -0.08 1.80
N TRP A 468 17.68 -0.43 0.84
CA TRP A 468 17.89 -1.81 0.40
C TRP A 468 18.76 -2.63 1.36
N SER A 469 19.30 -2.00 2.41
CA SER A 469 20.06 -2.65 3.47
C SER A 469 19.20 -3.16 4.63
N LEU A 470 17.87 -3.00 4.55
CA LEU A 470 16.90 -3.54 5.49
C LEU A 470 17.11 -5.05 5.67
N GLN A 471 17.06 -5.50 6.92
CA GLN A 471 17.20 -6.89 7.32
C GLN A 471 16.09 -7.27 8.31
N PRO A 472 15.68 -8.55 8.40
CA PRO A 472 14.62 -8.99 9.30
C PRO A 472 14.83 -8.47 10.74
N GLY A 473 13.81 -7.83 11.32
CA GLY A 473 13.87 -7.22 12.65
C GLY A 473 14.25 -5.73 12.67
N ASP A 474 14.69 -5.18 11.53
CA ASP A 474 14.68 -3.72 11.31
C ASP A 474 13.22 -3.21 11.24
N ALA A 475 13.02 -1.90 11.21
CA ALA A 475 11.68 -1.31 11.10
C ALA A 475 11.60 -0.19 10.07
N LEU A 476 10.39 0.04 9.58
CA LEU A 476 10.00 1.21 8.80
C LEU A 476 9.20 2.11 9.72
N ASN A 477 9.79 3.23 10.16
CA ASN A 477 9.17 4.14 11.12
C ASN A 477 8.73 5.44 10.45
N ARG A 478 7.48 5.84 10.65
CA ARG A 478 6.95 7.17 10.31
C ARG A 478 6.64 7.90 11.62
N PRO A 479 7.57 8.74 12.12
CA PRO A 479 7.45 9.36 13.43
C PRO A 479 6.12 10.11 13.64
N GLY A 480 5.41 9.78 14.72
CA GLY A 480 4.12 10.35 15.10
C GLY A 480 2.92 9.73 14.38
N SER A 481 3.10 8.66 13.60
CA SER A 481 2.05 8.09 12.76
C SER A 481 2.00 6.56 12.80
N HIS A 482 3.08 5.85 12.45
CA HIS A 482 3.05 4.38 12.39
C HIS A 482 4.46 3.78 12.34
N VAL A 483 4.60 2.53 12.76
CA VAL A 483 5.81 1.74 12.57
C VAL A 483 5.46 0.30 12.20
N MET A 484 6.26 -0.27 11.30
CA MET A 484 6.11 -1.65 10.84
C MET A 484 7.44 -2.38 11.00
N LEU A 485 7.41 -3.63 11.46
CA LEU A 485 8.60 -4.48 11.55
C LEU A 485 8.89 -5.07 10.18
N PHE A 486 10.10 -4.88 9.67
CA PHE A 486 10.53 -5.46 8.39
C PHE A 486 10.77 -6.96 8.56
N MET A 487 10.12 -7.77 7.73
CA MET A 487 10.28 -9.23 7.73
C MET A 487 11.28 -9.66 6.68
N ARG A 488 11.08 -9.25 5.42
CA ARG A 488 11.95 -9.58 4.28
C ARG A 488 11.60 -8.76 3.05
N PHE A 489 12.44 -8.84 2.02
CA PHE A 489 12.01 -8.53 0.67
C PHE A 489 11.35 -9.76 0.03
N THR A 490 10.31 -9.55 -0.76
CA THR A 490 9.76 -10.54 -1.70
C THR A 490 10.64 -10.62 -2.95
N ASP A 491 10.44 -11.64 -3.79
CA ASP A 491 11.25 -11.85 -5.00
C ASP A 491 11.18 -10.65 -5.94
N ASP A 492 9.98 -10.08 -6.10
CA ASP A 492 9.65 -8.85 -6.85
C ASP A 492 10.02 -7.53 -6.16
N ARG A 493 10.84 -7.59 -5.10
CA ARG A 493 11.41 -6.43 -4.38
C ARG A 493 10.40 -5.58 -3.61
N LYS A 494 9.16 -6.05 -3.45
CA LYS A 494 8.27 -5.51 -2.41
C LYS A 494 8.80 -5.88 -1.02
N VAL A 495 8.22 -5.25 -0.01
CA VAL A 495 8.58 -5.42 1.40
C VAL A 495 7.45 -6.15 2.09
N GLU A 496 7.73 -7.31 2.66
CA GLU A 496 6.86 -7.95 3.63
C GLU A 496 7.16 -7.37 5.01
N VAL A 497 6.13 -6.84 5.66
CA VAL A 497 6.19 -6.30 7.02
C VAL A 497 5.24 -7.05 7.94
N MET A 498 5.48 -6.96 9.24
CA MET A 498 4.50 -7.26 10.27
C MET A 498 4.12 -5.97 10.99
N GLU A 499 2.83 -5.77 11.20
CA GLU A 499 2.30 -4.53 11.78
C GLU A 499 1.03 -4.77 12.60
N ALA A 500 0.68 -3.81 13.46
CA ALA A 500 -0.58 -3.76 14.17
C ALA A 500 -1.31 -2.48 13.74
N THR A 501 -2.43 -2.63 13.02
CA THR A 501 -3.18 -1.48 12.48
C THR A 501 -4.68 -1.75 12.44
N PRO A 502 -5.53 -0.72 12.67
CA PRO A 502 -6.98 -0.85 12.56
C PRO A 502 -7.49 -1.34 11.21
N ASN A 503 -6.90 -0.86 10.11
CA ASN A 503 -7.48 -1.01 8.77
C ASN A 503 -6.79 -2.13 8.00
N ALA A 504 -5.52 -1.97 7.62
CA ALA A 504 -4.77 -2.90 6.77
C ALA A 504 -4.40 -4.25 7.43
N CYS A 505 -4.85 -4.47 8.67
CA CYS A 505 -4.81 -5.74 9.39
C CYS A 505 -6.13 -6.03 10.11
N LYS A 506 -7.21 -5.31 9.77
CA LYS A 506 -8.56 -5.48 10.37
C LYS A 506 -8.56 -5.41 11.90
N GLY A 507 -7.60 -4.68 12.47
CA GLY A 507 -7.44 -4.50 13.91
C GLY A 507 -6.76 -5.66 14.64
N ARG A 508 -5.84 -6.40 14.01
CA ARG A 508 -4.93 -7.35 14.68
C ARG A 508 -3.48 -7.12 14.25
N VAL A 509 -2.54 -7.83 14.89
CA VAL A 509 -1.20 -8.02 14.35
C VAL A 509 -1.30 -8.94 13.13
N CYS A 510 -0.78 -8.49 11.98
CA CYS A 510 -0.75 -9.28 10.76
C CYS A 510 0.50 -8.96 9.94
N ARG A 511 0.79 -9.83 8.96
CA ARG A 511 1.76 -9.52 7.92
C ARG A 511 1.08 -8.94 6.68
N ASN A 512 1.75 -7.97 6.07
CA ASN A 512 1.28 -7.29 4.87
C ASN A 512 2.47 -7.00 3.94
N THR A 513 2.21 -6.89 2.65
CA THR A 513 3.23 -6.61 1.63
C THR A 513 2.99 -5.25 1.01
N TYR A 514 4.03 -4.42 0.96
CA TYR A 514 3.99 -3.09 0.37
C TYR A 514 5.14 -2.88 -0.60
N SER A 515 4.91 -2.04 -1.58
CA SER A 515 6.00 -1.48 -2.36
C SER A 515 6.94 -0.65 -1.45
N LEU A 516 8.27 -0.78 -1.61
CA LEU A 516 9.22 0.06 -0.87
C LEU A 516 9.09 1.53 -1.27
N GLY A 517 8.89 1.80 -2.57
CA GLY A 517 8.73 3.15 -3.08
C GLY A 517 7.57 3.89 -2.41
N SER A 518 6.41 3.25 -2.33
CA SER A 518 5.19 3.81 -1.71
C SER A 518 5.41 4.15 -0.23
N LEU A 519 6.12 3.30 0.51
CA LEU A 519 6.43 3.54 1.92
C LEU A 519 7.36 4.74 2.11
N LEU A 520 8.42 4.86 1.32
CA LEU A 520 9.32 6.01 1.39
C LEU A 520 8.61 7.31 1.01
N LEU A 521 7.70 7.25 0.01
CA LEU A 521 6.85 8.38 -0.39
C LEU A 521 5.86 8.82 0.69
N ARG A 522 5.38 7.87 1.51
CA ARG A 522 4.55 8.12 2.70
C ARG A 522 5.34 8.72 3.87
N GLY A 523 6.66 8.79 3.76
CA GLY A 523 7.55 9.33 4.79
C GLY A 523 8.06 8.30 5.80
N TYR A 524 7.91 7.00 5.52
CA TYR A 524 8.56 5.97 6.33
C TYR A 524 10.07 6.04 6.19
N GLN A 525 10.75 5.85 7.30
CA GLN A 525 12.20 5.86 7.41
C GLN A 525 12.67 4.46 7.78
N PRO A 526 13.51 3.82 6.96
CA PRO A 526 14.20 2.58 7.33
C PRO A 526 15.10 2.83 8.55
N VAL A 527 14.89 2.08 9.63
CA VAL A 527 15.64 2.20 10.88
C VAL A 527 16.07 0.83 11.40
N ARG A 528 17.26 0.76 12.01
CA ARG A 528 17.76 -0.42 12.70
C ARG A 528 17.80 -0.17 14.20
N PHE A 529 17.27 -1.12 14.96
CA PHE A 529 17.34 -1.10 16.41
C PHE A 529 18.78 -1.28 16.88
N LYS A 530 19.27 -0.37 17.75
CA LYS A 530 20.65 -0.42 18.24
C LYS A 530 20.97 -1.70 19.01
N GLY A 531 19.96 -2.38 19.57
CA GLY A 531 20.15 -3.70 20.21
C GLY A 531 20.49 -4.83 19.24
N LEU A 532 20.37 -4.63 17.93
CA LEU A 532 20.76 -5.60 16.89
C LEU A 532 22.18 -5.38 16.34
N ASP A 533 22.88 -4.31 16.74
CA ASP A 533 24.24 -4.00 16.28
C ASP A 533 25.34 -4.67 17.15
N GLY A 534 24.94 -5.56 18.08
CA GLY A 534 25.81 -6.22 19.06
C GLY A 534 26.30 -7.61 18.67
#